data_AF-A0AAN7YNC3-F1
#
_entry.id   AF-A0AAN7YNC3-F1
#
_cell.length_a   1.000
_cell.length_b   1.000
_cell.length_c   1.000
_cell.angle_alpha   90.00
_cell.angle_beta   90.00
_cell.angle_gamma   90.00
#
_symmetry.space_group_name_H-M   'P 1'
#
loop_
_entity.id
_entity.type
_entity.pdbx_description
1 polymer ?
#
loop_
_entity_poly.entity_id
_entity_poly.type
_entity_poly.pdbx_seq_one_letter_code
_entity_poly.pdbx_strand_id
1 'polypeptide(L)'
;MNKENFFDENVYNYIKKSQTSRFLFYFTTIIVLGVMIGNELDFIYNSFQFTIVGCKNISSIQSYDNSYEYSMFSTANESTYSFETCIQYDIQTCIPELYKSTSNQSLSFSIPIFLSSNLNLSKNFQSDIYSIYYLVGVFSSIILFFFYVERSLYVFRTRAHLLLSVNILIKKKNKIISIFLLLASSILVLLYSFLKYLMITGLQKNASIIMCNQNPVALFFEGKSQSSPFGIGLNFLLFLFIFKDPILDFYNNLNEFYDELKLVNFILSKNSTHSLERLKLIKSCDNVTITKAVTKFVDKNYPKGSISWFERYRRNRVFDYLKTTKVDFIPAVLEFYQENPHLFIPVISNQVDFESNGENDSDVTNLIN
;
A
#
# COMPACT_ATOMS: atom_id res chain seq x y z
N MET A 1 -27.69 -4.24 -23.86
CA MET A 1 -27.11 -5.60 -23.70
C MET A 1 -28.30 -6.53 -23.53
N ASN A 2 -28.62 -7.36 -24.53
CA ASN A 2 -29.85 -8.15 -24.58
C ASN A 2 -29.87 -9.24 -23.48
N LYS A 3 -31.04 -9.44 -22.87
CA LYS A 3 -31.27 -10.32 -21.70
C LYS A 3 -31.12 -11.82 -21.97
N GLU A 4 -31.03 -12.26 -23.22
CA GLU A 4 -31.12 -13.68 -23.61
C GLU A 4 -29.81 -14.49 -23.49
N ASN A 5 -28.70 -13.87 -23.08
CA ASN A 5 -27.37 -14.49 -23.07
C ASN A 5 -26.74 -14.70 -21.68
N PHE A 6 -27.50 -14.56 -20.59
CA PHE A 6 -26.91 -14.64 -19.25
C PHE A 6 -26.93 -16.04 -18.65
N PHE A 7 -25.85 -16.38 -17.93
CA PHE A 7 -25.85 -17.40 -16.88
C PHE A 7 -27.06 -17.23 -15.95
N ASP A 8 -27.39 -18.28 -15.19
CA ASP A 8 -28.47 -18.22 -14.19
C ASP A 8 -28.31 -17.01 -13.28
N GLU A 9 -29.43 -16.49 -12.77
CA GLU A 9 -29.46 -15.26 -11.98
C GLU A 9 -28.45 -15.25 -10.82
N ASN A 10 -28.24 -16.38 -10.15
CA ASN A 10 -27.25 -16.53 -9.09
C ASN A 10 -25.81 -16.32 -9.56
N VAL A 11 -25.47 -16.88 -10.72
CA VAL A 11 -24.14 -16.75 -11.34
C VAL A 11 -23.98 -15.35 -11.92
N TYR A 12 -25.00 -14.83 -12.61
CA TYR A 12 -25.00 -13.44 -13.06
C TYR A 12 -24.79 -12.46 -11.90
N ASN A 13 -25.48 -12.65 -10.79
CA ASN A 13 -25.33 -11.83 -9.59
C ASN A 13 -23.94 -11.98 -8.96
N TYR A 14 -23.34 -13.17 -8.97
CA TYR A 14 -21.95 -13.38 -8.55
C TYR A 14 -20.95 -12.60 -9.44
N ILE A 15 -21.13 -12.67 -10.76
CA ILE A 15 -20.31 -11.95 -11.75
C ILE A 15 -20.49 -10.43 -11.60
N LYS A 16 -21.72 -9.96 -11.35
CA LYS A 16 -22.03 -8.55 -11.17
C LYS A 16 -21.53 -8.01 -9.83
N LYS A 17 -21.64 -8.77 -8.74
CA LYS A 17 -21.06 -8.40 -7.43
C LYS A 17 -19.54 -8.33 -7.48
N SER A 18 -18.92 -9.16 -8.31
CA SER A 18 -17.50 -9.07 -8.62
C SER A 18 -17.17 -7.96 -9.63
N GLN A 19 -18.06 -7.00 -9.90
CA GLN A 19 -17.70 -5.73 -10.52
C GLN A 19 -17.74 -4.61 -9.47
N THR A 20 -16.57 -4.12 -9.05
CA THR A 20 -16.51 -2.90 -8.26
C THR A 20 -16.84 -1.72 -9.18
N SER A 21 -17.85 -0.92 -8.82
CA SER A 21 -18.18 0.27 -9.61
C SER A 21 -16.99 1.23 -9.61
N ARG A 22 -16.76 1.90 -10.75
CA ARG A 22 -15.63 2.85 -10.88
C ARG A 22 -15.67 3.94 -9.80
N PHE A 23 -16.87 4.41 -9.51
CA PHE A 23 -17.12 5.40 -8.48
C PHE A 23 -16.79 4.85 -7.09
N LEU A 24 -17.33 3.67 -6.75
CA LEU A 24 -17.09 3.03 -5.46
C LEU A 24 -15.60 2.75 -5.25
N PHE A 25 -14.89 2.26 -6.27
CA PHE A 25 -13.45 2.06 -6.23
C PHE A 25 -12.71 3.35 -5.87
N TYR A 26 -12.88 4.43 -6.65
CA TYR A 26 -12.18 5.69 -6.35
C TYR A 26 -12.61 6.30 -5.02
N PHE A 27 -13.87 6.18 -4.64
CA PHE A 27 -14.39 6.69 -3.38
C PHE A 27 -13.74 5.97 -2.19
N THR A 28 -13.71 4.64 -2.20
CA THR A 28 -13.04 3.83 -1.16
C THR A 28 -11.56 4.17 -1.10
N THR A 29 -10.86 4.21 -2.24
CA THR A 29 -9.44 4.57 -2.28
C THR A 29 -9.19 5.97 -1.70
N ILE A 30 -10.02 6.97 -2.05
CA ILE A 30 -9.89 8.33 -1.48
C ILE A 30 -10.08 8.34 0.03
N ILE A 31 -11.06 7.61 0.56
CA ILE A 31 -11.29 7.52 2.02
C ILE A 31 -10.09 6.88 2.71
N VAL A 32 -9.60 5.75 2.20
CA VAL A 32 -8.43 5.05 2.78
C VAL A 32 -7.22 5.98 2.78
N LEU A 33 -6.97 6.69 1.67
CA LEU A 33 -5.89 7.68 1.59
C LEU A 33 -6.08 8.85 2.57
N GLY A 34 -7.32 9.34 2.72
CA GLY A 34 -7.65 10.39 3.68
C GLY A 34 -7.37 9.99 5.12
N VAL A 35 -7.72 8.76 5.50
CA VAL A 35 -7.41 8.19 6.82
C VAL A 35 -5.90 8.05 7.02
N MET A 36 -5.18 7.52 6.01
CA MET A 36 -3.73 7.41 6.06
C MET A 36 -3.04 8.77 6.26
N ILE A 37 -3.45 9.79 5.50
CA ILE A 37 -2.92 11.16 5.63
C ILE A 37 -3.29 11.76 6.99
N GLY A 38 -4.52 11.58 7.47
CA GLY A 38 -4.96 12.07 8.77
C GLY A 38 -4.14 11.49 9.91
N ASN A 39 -3.94 10.16 9.92
CA ASN A 39 -3.09 9.47 10.90
C ASN A 39 -1.65 9.97 10.83
N GLU A 40 -1.16 10.28 9.63
CA GLU A 40 0.20 10.79 9.46
C GLU A 40 0.39 12.20 10.00
N LEU A 41 -0.56 13.08 9.73
CA LEU A 41 -0.55 14.44 10.25
C LEU A 41 -0.64 14.45 11.77
N ASP A 42 -1.51 13.61 12.35
CA ASP A 42 -1.63 13.44 13.79
C ASP A 42 -0.33 12.91 14.42
N PHE A 43 0.29 11.90 13.80
CA PHE A 43 1.60 11.40 14.23
C PHE A 43 2.69 12.49 14.19
N ILE A 44 2.79 13.25 13.10
CA ILE A 44 3.78 14.33 12.97
C ILE A 44 3.51 15.38 14.07
N TYR A 45 2.26 15.78 14.25
CA TYR A 45 1.87 16.75 15.27
C TYR A 45 2.25 16.29 16.69
N ASN A 46 1.89 15.07 17.06
CA ASN A 46 2.19 14.48 18.38
C ASN A 46 3.71 14.28 18.58
N SER A 47 4.47 14.03 17.50
CA SER A 47 5.93 13.91 17.57
C SER A 47 6.62 15.20 18.01
N PHE A 48 6.00 16.37 17.78
CA PHE A 48 6.48 17.68 18.21
C PHE A 48 5.96 18.15 19.57
N GLN A 49 5.09 17.37 20.22
CA GLN A 49 4.62 17.64 21.58
C GLN A 49 5.49 16.93 22.60
N PHE A 50 5.98 17.65 23.59
CA PHE A 50 6.85 17.13 24.63
C PHE A 50 6.24 17.45 25.98
N THR A 51 6.19 16.46 26.87
CA THR A 51 5.83 16.64 28.28
C THR A 51 7.03 16.23 29.13
N ILE A 52 7.58 17.18 29.88
CA ILE A 52 8.75 16.95 30.74
C ILE A 52 8.29 16.31 32.04
N VAL A 53 8.93 15.20 32.40
CA VAL A 53 8.68 14.43 33.63
C VAL A 53 9.88 14.41 34.59
N GLY A 54 11.01 15.00 34.19
CA GLY A 54 12.16 15.16 35.07
C GLY A 54 13.34 15.85 34.38
N CYS A 55 14.22 16.42 35.19
CA CYS A 55 15.42 17.11 34.72
C CYS A 55 16.67 16.62 35.46
N LYS A 56 17.82 16.75 34.81
CA LYS A 56 19.12 16.42 35.38
C LYS A 56 20.14 17.48 34.98
N ASN A 57 20.91 17.96 35.95
CA ASN A 57 22.05 18.83 35.67
C ASN A 57 23.19 18.01 35.05
N ILE A 58 23.83 18.52 34.00
CA ILE A 58 24.97 17.87 33.35
C ILE A 58 26.19 18.80 33.40
N SER A 59 27.39 18.23 33.43
CA SER A 59 28.62 19.03 33.59
C SER A 59 29.08 19.68 32.29
N SER A 60 28.74 19.11 31.13
CA SER A 60 28.96 19.69 29.81
C SER A 60 28.11 19.01 28.75
N ILE A 61 27.73 19.73 27.69
CA ILE A 61 26.99 19.18 26.54
C ILE A 61 27.82 18.07 25.86
N GLN A 62 29.12 18.27 25.67
CA GLN A 62 30.02 17.31 25.00
C GLN A 62 30.16 15.97 25.75
N SER A 63 30.16 15.99 27.09
CA SER A 63 30.22 14.75 27.89
C SER A 63 28.92 13.94 27.80
N TYR A 64 27.79 14.61 27.60
CA TYR A 64 26.49 13.98 27.42
C TYR A 64 26.28 13.48 25.99
N ASP A 65 26.69 14.24 24.97
CA ASP A 65 26.64 13.82 23.56
C ASP A 65 27.47 12.55 23.32
N ASN A 66 28.68 12.44 23.89
CA ASN A 66 29.49 11.23 23.78
C ASN A 66 28.88 10.02 24.50
N SER A 67 28.10 10.24 25.55
CA SER A 67 27.34 9.17 26.20
C SER A 67 26.19 8.70 25.32
N TYR A 68 25.47 9.59 24.63
CA TYR A 68 24.34 9.23 23.75
C TYR A 68 24.73 8.83 22.32
N GLU A 69 25.87 9.30 21.78
CA GLU A 69 26.38 8.90 20.45
C GLU A 69 26.98 7.50 20.44
N TYR A 70 27.44 7.00 21.59
CA TYR A 70 27.99 5.64 21.72
C TYR A 70 27.22 4.72 22.67
N SER A 71 26.26 5.21 23.47
CA SER A 71 25.32 4.34 24.17
C SER A 71 24.15 3.98 23.27
N MET A 72 24.38 3.07 22.32
CA MET A 72 23.30 2.30 21.69
C MET A 72 22.50 1.45 22.70
N PHE A 73 22.85 1.44 24.00
CA PHE A 73 22.38 0.44 24.97
C PHE A 73 22.22 0.92 26.43
N SER A 74 22.10 2.21 26.72
CA SER A 74 21.93 2.68 28.10
C SER A 74 20.53 3.23 28.33
N THR A 75 19.68 2.43 29.00
CA THR A 75 18.59 2.97 29.81
C THR A 75 19.22 3.81 30.90
N ALA A 76 19.31 5.13 30.70
CA ALA A 76 19.74 6.03 31.74
C ALA A 76 18.87 5.77 32.99
N ASN A 77 19.51 5.44 34.12
CA ASN A 77 18.83 5.24 35.40
C ASN A 77 17.84 6.40 35.65
N GLU A 78 16.55 6.10 35.53
CA GLU A 78 15.44 7.04 35.79
C GLU A 78 15.57 7.69 37.18
N SER A 79 16.23 7.00 38.12
CA SER A 79 16.55 7.47 39.47
C SER A 79 17.45 8.72 39.54
N THR A 80 17.98 9.22 38.42
CA THR A 80 18.81 10.43 38.40
C THR A 80 18.13 11.69 37.82
N TYR A 81 16.88 11.58 37.37
CA TYR A 81 16.07 12.73 36.93
C TYR A 81 15.09 13.13 38.05
N SER A 82 14.99 14.43 38.37
CA SER A 82 14.05 14.90 39.39
C SER A 82 13.29 16.16 38.96
N PHE A 83 12.04 16.28 39.41
CA PHE A 83 11.24 17.50 39.21
C PHE A 83 11.81 18.70 39.99
N GLU A 84 12.42 18.48 41.16
CA GLU A 84 13.09 19.55 41.92
C GLU A 84 14.18 20.24 41.08
N THR A 85 14.94 19.46 40.30
CA THR A 85 15.93 20.02 39.38
C THR A 85 15.26 20.90 38.33
N CYS A 86 14.11 20.50 37.79
CA CYS A 86 13.38 21.33 36.83
C CYS A 86 12.92 22.67 37.44
N ILE A 87 12.49 22.65 38.70
CA ILE A 87 12.05 23.84 39.44
C ILE A 87 13.26 24.76 39.72
N GLN A 88 14.38 24.21 40.17
CA GLN A 88 15.58 24.96 40.52
C GLN A 88 16.14 25.77 39.33
N TYR A 89 16.06 25.22 38.12
CA TYR A 89 16.53 25.88 36.90
C TYR A 89 15.43 26.66 36.15
N ASP A 90 14.22 26.76 36.71
CA ASP A 90 13.07 27.47 36.15
C ASP A 90 12.79 27.10 34.67
N ILE A 91 12.82 25.79 34.38
CA ILE A 91 12.75 25.24 33.02
C ILE A 91 11.47 25.67 32.28
N GLN A 92 10.37 25.82 33.02
CA GLN A 92 9.08 26.29 32.51
C GLN A 92 9.12 27.68 31.85
N THR A 93 10.06 28.53 32.24
CA THR A 93 10.23 29.90 31.73
C THR A 93 11.29 29.94 30.64
N CYS A 94 12.29 29.06 30.76
CA CYS A 94 13.39 28.88 29.81
C CYS A 94 12.94 28.37 28.43
N ILE A 95 12.00 27.42 28.42
CA ILE A 95 11.52 26.78 27.18
C ILE A 95 10.78 27.74 26.25
N PRO A 96 9.82 28.55 26.73
CA PRO A 96 9.20 29.58 25.90
C PRO A 96 10.20 30.57 25.30
N GLU A 97 11.25 30.95 26.04
CA GLU A 97 12.30 31.83 25.51
C GLU A 97 13.15 31.15 24.43
N LEU A 98 13.52 29.88 24.65
CA LEU A 98 14.35 29.11 23.71
C LEU A 98 13.60 28.74 22.42
N TYR A 99 12.35 28.33 22.53
CA TYR A 99 11.55 27.83 21.39
C TYR A 99 10.53 28.85 20.86
N LYS A 100 10.46 30.06 21.45
CA LYS A 100 9.49 31.11 21.11
C LYS A 100 8.04 30.60 21.07
N SER A 101 7.70 29.66 21.95
CA SER A 101 6.33 29.17 22.09
C SER A 101 5.47 30.20 22.82
N THR A 102 4.14 30.06 22.75
CA THR A 102 3.22 30.89 23.54
C THR A 102 3.57 30.82 25.02
N SER A 103 3.42 31.95 25.73
CA SER A 103 3.84 32.18 27.12
C SER A 103 2.99 31.42 28.14
N ASN A 104 2.98 30.10 28.06
CA ASN A 104 2.42 29.23 29.06
C ASN A 104 3.57 28.67 29.88
N GLN A 105 3.62 28.99 31.18
CA GLN A 105 4.52 28.35 32.12
C GLN A 105 4.05 26.90 32.33
N SER A 106 4.46 26.00 31.45
CA SER A 106 4.11 24.59 31.50
C SER A 106 5.31 23.71 31.18
N LEU A 107 5.38 22.56 31.85
CA LEU A 107 6.35 21.50 31.55
C LEU A 107 5.99 20.72 30.27
N SER A 108 4.79 20.95 29.73
CA SER A 108 4.39 20.50 28.40
C SER A 108 4.55 21.63 27.39
N PHE A 109 5.19 21.36 26.26
CA PHE A 109 5.41 22.33 25.20
C PHE A 109 5.38 21.67 23.82
N SER A 110 5.10 22.48 22.81
CA SER A 110 5.16 22.08 21.40
C SER A 110 6.22 22.91 20.68
N ILE A 111 7.07 22.25 19.89
CA ILE A 111 8.06 22.96 19.07
C ILE A 111 7.37 23.48 17.80
N PRO A 112 7.33 24.81 17.56
CA PRO A 112 6.66 25.35 16.38
C PRO A 112 7.46 25.04 15.11
N ILE A 113 6.80 24.41 14.13
CA ILE A 113 7.43 23.94 12.87
C ILE A 113 7.83 25.11 11.94
N PHE A 114 7.20 26.30 12.08
CA PHE A 114 7.25 27.35 11.05
C PHE A 114 7.77 28.73 11.45
N LEU A 115 8.20 28.98 12.69
CA LEU A 115 8.62 30.33 13.08
C LEU A 115 9.80 30.33 14.05
N SER A 116 11.02 30.49 13.53
CA SER A 116 11.82 31.63 13.97
C SER A 116 13.06 31.83 13.10
N SER A 117 13.20 33.06 12.63
CA SER A 117 14.34 33.63 11.90
C SER A 117 15.64 33.76 12.73
N ASN A 118 15.76 33.09 13.88
CA ASN A 118 16.95 33.16 14.72
C ASN A 118 17.95 32.07 14.37
N LEU A 119 19.01 32.49 13.67
CA LEU A 119 20.11 31.74 13.09
C LEU A 119 20.97 30.87 14.05
N ASN A 120 20.68 30.81 15.36
CA ASN A 120 21.51 30.03 16.30
C ASN A 120 20.88 28.72 16.81
N LEU A 121 19.56 28.52 16.67
CA LEU A 121 18.94 27.18 16.75
C LEU A 121 19.01 26.42 15.40
N SER A 122 19.69 27.02 14.41
CA SER A 122 19.37 26.87 12.98
C SER A 122 19.98 25.68 12.26
N LYS A 123 20.97 24.96 12.80
CA LYS A 123 21.59 23.85 12.04
C LYS A 123 20.96 22.49 12.33
N ASN A 124 20.67 22.18 13.59
CA ASN A 124 20.13 20.87 13.95
C ASN A 124 18.64 20.76 13.61
N PHE A 125 17.83 21.79 13.93
CA PHE A 125 16.39 21.79 13.59
C PHE A 125 16.10 21.99 12.10
N GLN A 126 17.01 22.62 11.34
CA GLN A 126 16.83 22.74 9.89
C GLN A 126 17.03 21.39 9.18
N SER A 127 17.96 20.55 9.66
CA SER A 127 18.07 19.15 9.24
C SER A 127 16.79 18.37 9.57
N ASP A 128 16.16 18.66 10.70
CA ASP A 128 14.90 18.00 11.09
C ASP A 128 13.74 18.43 10.18
N ILE A 129 13.65 19.70 9.78
CA ILE A 129 12.65 20.18 8.80
C ILE A 129 12.84 19.50 7.42
N TYR A 130 14.08 19.41 6.92
CA TYR A 130 14.34 18.68 5.68
C TYR A 130 14.00 17.19 5.81
N SER A 131 14.23 16.60 6.99
CA SER A 131 13.85 15.22 7.29
C SER A 131 12.34 15.04 7.27
N ILE A 132 11.55 16.00 7.79
CA ILE A 132 10.07 16.00 7.69
C ILE A 132 9.64 16.03 6.22
N TYR A 133 10.16 16.96 5.42
CA TYR A 133 9.80 17.06 4.00
C TYR A 133 10.16 15.78 3.24
N TYR A 134 11.32 15.21 3.54
CA TYR A 134 11.74 13.93 2.99
C TYR A 134 10.78 12.81 3.38
N LEU A 135 10.38 12.76 4.65
CA LEU A 135 9.47 11.75 5.20
C LEU A 135 8.07 11.84 4.60
N VAL A 136 7.53 13.05 4.49
CA VAL A 136 6.27 13.34 3.78
C VAL A 136 6.38 12.96 2.30
N GLY A 137 7.53 13.21 1.66
CA GLY A 137 7.80 12.83 0.28
C GLY A 137 7.83 11.31 0.08
N VAL A 138 8.50 10.57 0.98
CA VAL A 138 8.54 9.10 0.97
C VAL A 138 7.14 8.53 1.21
N PHE A 139 6.41 9.05 2.19
CA PHE A 139 5.02 8.65 2.47
C PHE A 139 4.10 8.88 1.26
N SER A 140 4.20 10.06 0.64
CA SER A 140 3.43 10.40 -0.56
C SER A 140 3.77 9.46 -1.71
N SER A 141 5.04 9.07 -1.86
CA SER A 141 5.49 8.11 -2.87
C SER A 141 4.92 6.72 -2.64
N ILE A 142 4.84 6.27 -1.38
CA ILE A 142 4.19 5.01 -0.98
C ILE A 142 2.71 5.03 -1.35
N ILE A 143 2.00 6.10 -0.99
CA ILE A 143 0.60 6.31 -1.33
C ILE A 143 0.38 6.26 -2.85
N LEU A 144 1.20 6.98 -3.62
CA LEU A 144 1.10 7.02 -5.07
C LEU A 144 1.36 5.64 -5.69
N PHE A 145 2.29 4.87 -5.12
CA PHE A 145 2.56 3.49 -5.53
C PHE A 145 1.34 2.60 -5.31
N PHE A 146 0.75 2.61 -4.10
CA PHE A 146 -0.47 1.83 -3.82
C PHE A 146 -1.62 2.23 -4.76
N PHE A 147 -1.85 3.53 -4.95
CA PHE A 147 -2.87 4.04 -5.86
C PHE A 147 -2.64 3.57 -7.30
N TYR A 148 -1.40 3.61 -7.78
CA TYR A 148 -1.03 3.16 -9.12
C TYR A 148 -1.32 1.67 -9.30
N VAL A 149 -0.95 0.84 -8.32
CA VAL A 149 -1.19 -0.60 -8.39
C VAL A 149 -2.69 -0.90 -8.35
N GLU A 150 -3.43 -0.38 -7.36
CA GLU A 150 -4.88 -0.57 -7.26
C GLU A 150 -5.61 -0.18 -8.55
N ARG A 151 -5.22 0.94 -9.16
CA ARG A 151 -5.80 1.38 -10.41
C ARG A 151 -5.46 0.46 -11.58
N SER A 152 -4.23 -0.01 -11.67
CA SER A 152 -3.81 -0.98 -12.70
C SER A 152 -4.60 -2.28 -12.58
N LEU A 153 -4.83 -2.72 -11.35
CA LEU A 153 -5.65 -3.86 -11.01
C LEU A 153 -7.13 -3.68 -11.39
N TYR A 154 -7.71 -2.52 -11.09
CA TYR A 154 -9.06 -2.16 -11.52
C TYR A 154 -9.20 -2.19 -13.06
N VAL A 155 -8.22 -1.64 -13.77
CA VAL A 155 -8.19 -1.68 -15.24
C VAL A 155 -8.16 -3.13 -15.73
N PHE A 156 -7.28 -3.95 -15.17
CA PHE A 156 -7.16 -5.37 -15.53
C PHE A 156 -8.49 -6.12 -15.33
N ARG A 157 -9.14 -5.95 -14.18
CA ARG A 157 -10.46 -6.53 -13.87
C ARG A 157 -11.52 -6.09 -14.86
N THR A 158 -11.60 -4.78 -15.12
CA THR A 158 -12.57 -4.22 -16.07
C THR A 158 -12.38 -4.82 -17.47
N ARG A 159 -11.13 -5.04 -17.91
CA ARG A 159 -10.84 -5.66 -19.21
C ARG A 159 -11.17 -7.15 -19.24
N ALA A 160 -10.87 -7.89 -18.18
CA ALA A 160 -11.28 -9.28 -18.05
C ALA A 160 -12.82 -9.43 -18.14
N HIS A 161 -13.59 -8.55 -17.48
CA HIS A 161 -15.05 -8.56 -17.61
C HIS A 161 -15.55 -8.20 -19.03
N LEU A 162 -14.87 -7.29 -19.73
CA LEU A 162 -15.23 -7.00 -21.13
C LEU A 162 -14.97 -8.20 -22.03
N LEU A 163 -13.91 -8.98 -21.79
CA LEU A 163 -13.68 -10.22 -22.53
C LEU A 163 -14.74 -11.27 -22.25
N LEU A 164 -15.27 -11.32 -21.02
CA LEU A 164 -16.36 -12.21 -20.70
C LEU A 164 -17.61 -11.92 -21.55
N SER A 165 -17.83 -10.67 -21.96
CA SER A 165 -18.94 -10.32 -22.87
C SER A 165 -18.80 -10.90 -24.28
N VAL A 166 -17.60 -11.37 -24.65
CA VAL A 166 -17.32 -12.11 -25.89
C VAL A 166 -16.96 -13.57 -25.60
N ASN A 167 -17.35 -14.11 -24.44
CA ASN A 167 -17.10 -15.48 -24.00
C ASN A 167 -15.61 -15.86 -23.90
N ILE A 168 -14.76 -14.89 -23.54
CA ILE A 168 -13.32 -15.09 -23.36
C ILE A 168 -12.93 -14.76 -21.91
N LEU A 169 -12.19 -15.67 -21.27
CA LEU A 169 -11.52 -15.47 -19.98
C LEU A 169 -10.01 -15.29 -20.19
N ILE A 170 -9.39 -14.48 -19.33
CA ILE A 170 -7.94 -14.33 -19.29
C ILE A 170 -7.40 -15.29 -18.23
N LYS A 171 -6.41 -16.11 -18.61
CA LYS A 171 -5.65 -16.91 -17.64
C LYS A 171 -4.82 -16.01 -16.72
N LYS A 172 -4.87 -16.29 -15.42
CA LYS A 172 -4.19 -15.50 -14.38
C LYS A 172 -2.69 -15.38 -14.68
N LYS A 173 -2.15 -14.17 -14.53
CA LYS A 173 -0.70 -13.91 -14.60
C LYS A 173 0.01 -14.54 -13.38
N ASN A 174 1.27 -14.93 -13.54
CA ASN A 174 2.08 -15.59 -12.51
C ASN A 174 1.97 -14.92 -11.12
N LYS A 175 1.68 -15.74 -10.08
CA LYS A 175 1.61 -15.32 -8.66
C LYS A 175 2.89 -14.60 -8.17
N ILE A 176 4.01 -14.85 -8.83
CA ILE A 176 5.33 -14.26 -8.55
C ILE A 176 5.28 -12.73 -8.59
N ILE A 177 4.56 -12.12 -9.54
CA ILE A 177 4.49 -10.66 -9.66
C ILE A 177 3.72 -10.06 -8.47
N SER A 178 2.63 -10.70 -8.05
CA SER A 178 1.86 -10.26 -6.88
C SER A 178 2.67 -10.34 -5.59
N ILE A 179 3.46 -11.43 -5.43
CA ILE A 179 4.38 -11.59 -4.30
C ILE A 179 5.47 -10.51 -4.32
N PHE A 180 6.05 -10.23 -5.49
CA PHE A 180 7.07 -9.19 -5.64
C PHE A 180 6.53 -7.79 -5.33
N LEU A 181 5.31 -7.46 -5.79
CA LEU A 181 4.66 -6.19 -5.48
C LEU A 181 4.38 -6.04 -3.99
N LEU A 182 3.94 -7.12 -3.33
CA LEU A 182 3.74 -7.12 -1.88
C LEU A 182 5.06 -6.93 -1.14
N LEU A 183 6.12 -7.65 -1.51
CA LEU A 183 7.46 -7.48 -0.93
C LEU A 183 7.98 -6.05 -1.11
N ALA A 184 7.86 -5.49 -2.32
CA ALA A 184 8.27 -4.12 -2.60
C ALA A 184 7.50 -3.10 -1.74
N SER A 185 6.19 -3.30 -1.58
CA SER A 185 5.37 -2.47 -0.69
C SER A 185 5.82 -2.58 0.76
N SER A 186 6.06 -3.80 1.27
CA SER A 186 6.56 -4.01 2.62
C SER A 186 7.91 -3.34 2.85
N ILE A 187 8.84 -3.45 1.90
CA ILE A 187 10.18 -2.83 1.99
C ILE A 187 10.08 -1.29 2.03
N LEU A 188 9.25 -0.69 1.17
CA LEU A 188 9.08 0.77 1.16
C LEU A 188 8.51 1.29 2.50
N VAL A 189 7.52 0.57 3.03
CA VAL A 189 6.83 0.94 4.27
C VAL A 189 7.77 0.73 5.48
N LEU A 190 8.67 -0.27 5.42
CA LEU A 190 9.76 -0.48 6.37
C LEU A 190 10.80 0.63 6.35
N LEU A 191 11.28 1.00 5.16
CA LEU A 191 12.25 2.09 4.99
C LEU A 191 11.71 3.39 5.57
N TYR A 192 10.46 3.71 5.23
CA TYR A 192 9.76 4.88 5.77
C TYR A 192 9.68 4.88 7.29
N SER A 193 9.41 3.74 7.90
CA SER A 193 9.30 3.63 9.36
C SER A 193 10.63 3.71 10.07
N PHE A 194 11.68 3.17 9.45
CA PHE A 194 13.05 3.38 9.92
C PHE A 194 13.43 4.87 9.87
N LEU A 195 13.09 5.57 8.80
CA LEU A 195 13.32 7.02 8.69
C LEU A 195 12.53 7.81 9.75
N LYS A 196 11.28 7.43 10.02
CA LYS A 196 10.48 8.00 11.12
C LYS A 196 11.16 7.82 12.47
N TYR A 197 11.61 6.62 12.74
CA TYR A 197 12.30 6.31 13.98
C TYR A 197 13.56 7.16 14.16
N LEU A 198 14.38 7.29 13.10
CA LEU A 198 15.56 8.16 13.13
C LEU A 198 15.19 9.62 13.40
N MET A 199 14.12 10.12 12.76
CA MET A 199 13.62 11.47 12.97
C MET A 199 13.14 11.69 14.41
N ILE A 200 12.31 10.80 14.99
CA ILE A 200 11.88 10.91 16.40
C ILE A 200 13.08 10.93 17.33
N THR A 201 14.04 10.02 17.11
CA THR A 201 15.23 9.88 17.96
C THR A 201 16.10 11.14 17.87
N GLY A 202 16.27 11.70 16.67
CA GLY A 202 16.97 12.97 16.44
C GLY A 202 16.27 14.14 17.14
N LEU A 203 14.96 14.27 16.97
CA LEU A 203 14.15 15.30 17.63
C LEU A 203 14.23 15.20 19.16
N GLN A 204 14.13 13.98 19.69
CA GLN A 204 14.25 13.74 21.13
C GLN A 204 15.63 14.14 21.64
N LYS A 205 16.71 13.74 20.95
CA LYS A 205 18.08 14.14 21.30
C LYS A 205 18.21 15.67 21.31
N ASN A 206 17.77 16.33 20.24
CA ASN A 206 17.85 17.78 20.08
C ASN A 206 17.03 18.55 21.12
N ALA A 207 15.88 18.02 21.55
CA ALA A 207 15.04 18.62 22.58
C ALA A 207 15.47 18.27 24.02
N SER A 208 16.17 17.14 24.21
CA SER A 208 16.53 16.64 25.55
C SER A 208 17.67 17.39 26.22
N ILE A 209 18.40 18.25 25.52
CA ILE A 209 19.52 19.00 26.10
C ILE A 209 19.31 20.47 25.81
N ILE A 210 19.15 21.27 26.85
CA ILE A 210 18.96 22.71 26.73
C ILE A 210 19.98 23.46 27.58
N MET A 211 20.29 24.69 27.17
CA MET A 211 21.06 25.63 27.97
C MET A 211 20.08 26.55 28.69
N CYS A 212 20.00 26.44 30.01
CA CYS A 212 19.17 27.31 30.82
C CYS A 212 20.01 28.14 31.78
N ASN A 213 19.95 29.48 31.65
CA ASN A 213 20.74 30.41 32.46
C ASN A 213 22.23 30.03 32.52
N GLN A 214 22.82 29.69 31.35
CA GLN A 214 24.20 29.23 31.18
C GLN A 214 24.54 27.85 31.78
N ASN A 215 23.56 27.13 32.34
CA ASN A 215 23.73 25.77 32.82
C ASN A 215 23.14 24.77 31.81
N PRO A 216 23.88 23.74 31.41
CA PRO A 216 23.34 22.69 30.56
C PRO A 216 22.46 21.74 31.39
N VAL A 217 21.21 21.57 30.98
CA VAL A 217 20.21 20.72 31.64
C VAL A 217 19.71 19.67 30.66
N ALA A 218 19.69 18.42 31.10
CA ALA A 218 19.08 17.31 30.39
C ALA A 218 17.62 17.13 30.82
N LEU A 219 16.72 16.95 29.86
CA LEU A 219 15.28 16.79 30.02
C LEU A 219 14.86 15.34 29.76
N PHE A 220 13.95 14.83 30.58
CA PHE A 220 13.30 13.54 30.42
C PHE A 220 11.83 13.73 30.06
N PHE A 221 11.35 12.99 29.05
CA PHE A 221 10.02 13.19 28.46
C PHE A 221 9.08 12.00 28.70
N GLU A 222 7.81 12.28 28.95
CA GLU A 222 6.75 11.28 29.13
C GLU A 222 6.50 10.51 27.82
N GLY A 223 6.43 9.18 27.88
CA GLY A 223 6.02 8.33 26.75
C GLY A 223 6.98 8.29 25.55
N LYS A 224 8.02 9.14 25.52
CA LYS A 224 9.09 9.12 24.52
C LYS A 224 10.28 8.34 25.08
N SER A 225 10.15 7.01 25.15
CA SER A 225 11.21 6.16 25.70
C SER A 225 12.50 6.36 24.91
N GLN A 226 13.62 6.58 25.61
CA GLN A 226 14.94 6.56 25.02
C GLN A 226 15.15 5.23 24.31
N SER A 227 15.54 5.28 23.04
CA SER A 227 15.64 4.15 22.13
C SER A 227 16.42 2.97 22.71
N SER A 228 15.72 1.97 23.22
CA SER A 228 16.28 0.66 23.52
C SER A 228 16.04 -0.30 22.34
N PRO A 229 16.86 -1.37 22.19
CA PRO A 229 16.61 -2.41 21.17
C PRO A 229 15.19 -3.00 21.24
N PHE A 230 14.64 -3.09 22.46
CA PHE A 230 13.26 -3.51 22.69
C PHE A 230 12.26 -2.49 22.13
N GLY A 231 12.49 -1.19 22.34
CA GLY A 231 11.68 -0.11 21.76
C GLY A 231 11.72 -0.10 20.22
N ILE A 232 12.86 -0.42 19.60
CA ILE A 232 12.97 -0.57 18.14
C ILE A 232 12.10 -1.74 17.65
N GLY A 233 12.20 -2.91 18.31
CA GLY A 233 11.38 -4.07 17.98
C GLY A 233 9.88 -3.83 18.17
N LEU A 234 9.51 -3.12 19.24
CA LEU A 234 8.12 -2.79 19.54
C LEU A 234 7.56 -1.76 18.54
N ASN A 235 8.34 -0.75 18.16
CA ASN A 235 7.97 0.20 17.10
C ASN A 235 7.82 -0.48 15.73
N PHE A 236 8.67 -1.45 15.41
CA PHE A 236 8.52 -2.27 14.20
C PHE A 236 7.25 -3.15 14.22
N LEU A 237 6.90 -3.72 15.38
CA LEU A 237 5.67 -4.51 15.53
C LEU A 237 4.41 -3.63 15.47
N LEU A 238 4.46 -2.45 16.08
CA LEU A 238 3.39 -1.45 16.05
C LEU A 238 3.18 -0.93 14.62
N PHE A 239 4.27 -0.80 13.87
CA PHE A 239 4.26 -0.52 12.43
C PHE A 239 3.58 -1.64 11.62
N LEU A 240 3.97 -2.90 11.82
CA LEU A 240 3.31 -4.03 11.15
C LEU A 240 1.82 -4.04 11.51
N PHE A 241 1.47 -3.71 12.74
CA PHE A 241 0.08 -3.63 13.19
C PHE A 241 -0.71 -2.50 12.49
N ILE A 242 -0.13 -1.30 12.33
CA ILE A 242 -0.79 -0.17 11.65
C ILE A 242 -1.00 -0.45 10.16
N PHE A 243 -0.03 -1.07 9.50
CA PHE A 243 -0.09 -1.31 8.05
C PHE A 243 -0.58 -2.71 7.67
N LYS A 244 -0.88 -3.60 8.63
CA LYS A 244 -1.36 -4.96 8.33
C LYS A 244 -2.63 -4.93 7.48
N ASP A 245 -3.58 -4.06 7.81
CA ASP A 245 -4.89 -4.06 7.18
C ASP A 245 -4.80 -3.54 5.74
N PRO A 246 -4.09 -2.43 5.45
CA PRO A 246 -3.77 -2.04 4.08
C PRO A 246 -3.00 -3.10 3.27
N ILE A 247 -1.99 -3.76 3.87
CA ILE A 247 -1.19 -4.80 3.19
C ILE A 247 -2.04 -6.04 2.91
N LEU A 248 -2.88 -6.44 3.85
CA LEU A 248 -3.76 -7.58 3.73
C LEU A 248 -4.87 -7.32 2.71
N ASP A 249 -5.47 -6.13 2.73
CA ASP A 249 -6.45 -5.72 1.73
C ASP A 249 -5.81 -5.67 0.33
N PHE A 250 -4.57 -5.17 0.21
CA PHE A 250 -3.79 -5.24 -1.02
C PHE A 250 -3.55 -6.67 -1.49
N TYR A 251 -3.16 -7.59 -0.60
CA TYR A 251 -2.96 -9.01 -0.91
C TYR A 251 -4.25 -9.70 -1.36
N ASN A 252 -5.35 -9.45 -0.64
CA ASN A 252 -6.65 -10.03 -0.94
C ASN A 252 -7.13 -9.51 -2.29
N ASN A 253 -7.11 -8.19 -2.50
CA ASN A 253 -7.47 -7.59 -3.77
C ASN A 253 -6.57 -8.11 -4.90
N LEU A 254 -5.26 -8.28 -4.69
CA LEU A 254 -4.32 -8.89 -5.64
C LEU A 254 -4.63 -10.33 -6.04
N ASN A 255 -5.23 -11.11 -5.14
CA ASN A 255 -5.44 -12.54 -5.35
C ASN A 255 -6.86 -12.90 -5.75
N GLU A 256 -7.84 -12.06 -5.43
CA GLU A 256 -9.26 -12.25 -5.73
C GLU A 256 -9.68 -11.76 -7.12
N PHE A 257 -8.72 -11.42 -7.99
CA PHE A 257 -9.01 -11.21 -9.41
C PHE A 257 -9.58 -12.47 -10.03
N TYR A 258 -10.92 -12.52 -10.07
CA TYR A 258 -11.75 -13.35 -10.92
C TYR A 258 -11.08 -14.69 -11.23
N ASP A 259 -10.87 -15.46 -10.16
CA ASP A 259 -10.21 -16.73 -10.27
C ASP A 259 -11.12 -17.64 -11.10
N GLU A 260 -10.64 -18.04 -12.28
CA GLU A 260 -11.32 -18.98 -13.17
C GLU A 260 -11.75 -20.21 -12.37
N LEU A 261 -10.92 -20.66 -11.42
CA LEU A 261 -11.24 -21.74 -10.50
C LEU A 261 -12.36 -21.37 -9.53
N LYS A 262 -12.40 -20.15 -8.97
CA LYS A 262 -13.52 -19.73 -8.10
C LYS A 262 -14.83 -19.62 -8.88
N LEU A 263 -14.82 -19.12 -10.12
CA LEU A 263 -16.04 -19.06 -10.95
C LEU A 263 -16.53 -20.45 -11.33
N VAL A 264 -15.63 -21.34 -11.76
CA VAL A 264 -15.94 -22.74 -12.06
C VAL A 264 -16.50 -23.44 -10.82
N ASN A 265 -15.80 -23.34 -9.69
CA ASN A 265 -16.25 -23.93 -8.42
C ASN A 265 -17.60 -23.35 -7.96
N PHE A 266 -17.83 -22.05 -8.14
CA PHE A 266 -19.12 -21.44 -7.83
C PHE A 266 -20.23 -22.02 -8.70
N ILE A 267 -20.03 -22.13 -10.01
CA ILE A 267 -21.02 -22.69 -10.94
C ILE A 267 -21.31 -24.16 -10.61
N LEU A 268 -20.27 -24.96 -10.35
CA LEU A 268 -20.39 -26.36 -9.92
C LEU A 268 -21.16 -26.47 -8.59
N SER A 269 -20.85 -25.61 -7.61
CA SER A 269 -21.52 -25.61 -6.30
C SER A 269 -23.01 -25.26 -6.37
N LYS A 270 -23.43 -24.54 -7.41
CA LYS A 270 -24.83 -24.21 -7.67
C LYS A 270 -25.57 -25.29 -8.45
N ASN A 271 -24.87 -26.32 -8.92
CA ASN A 271 -25.39 -27.45 -9.69
C ASN A 271 -26.35 -27.02 -10.82
N SER A 272 -26.02 -25.89 -11.48
CA SER A 272 -26.82 -25.33 -12.56
C SER A 272 -26.36 -25.90 -13.89
N THR A 273 -27.19 -26.74 -14.50
CA THR A 273 -26.94 -27.33 -15.83
C THR A 273 -26.83 -26.26 -16.90
N HIS A 274 -27.73 -25.27 -16.91
CA HIS A 274 -27.69 -24.17 -17.87
C HIS A 274 -26.42 -23.31 -17.71
N SER A 275 -26.00 -22.99 -16.49
CA SER A 275 -24.76 -22.24 -16.27
C SER A 275 -23.52 -23.05 -16.63
N LEU A 276 -23.54 -24.37 -16.41
CA LEU A 276 -22.46 -25.27 -16.82
C LEU A 276 -22.35 -25.34 -18.35
N GLU A 277 -23.47 -25.47 -19.06
CA GLU A 277 -23.50 -25.45 -20.53
C GLU A 277 -22.95 -24.13 -21.08
N ARG A 278 -23.32 -23.00 -20.47
CA ARG A 278 -22.75 -21.69 -20.85
C ARG A 278 -21.25 -21.62 -20.57
N LEU A 279 -20.77 -22.19 -19.48
CA LEU A 279 -19.35 -22.24 -19.13
C LEU A 279 -18.53 -23.06 -20.15
N LYS A 280 -19.10 -24.13 -20.72
CA LYS A 280 -18.47 -24.91 -21.82
C LYS A 280 -18.25 -24.08 -23.09
N LEU A 281 -19.07 -23.05 -23.31
CA LEU A 281 -18.92 -22.13 -24.45
C LEU A 281 -17.81 -21.09 -24.25
N ILE A 282 -17.36 -20.88 -23.00
CA ILE A 282 -16.31 -19.91 -22.69
C ILE A 282 -14.93 -20.49 -23.02
N LYS A 283 -14.09 -19.68 -23.63
CA LYS A 283 -12.69 -19.98 -23.89
C LYS A 283 -11.77 -19.18 -22.98
N SER A 284 -10.63 -19.73 -22.61
CA SER A 284 -9.55 -19.10 -21.87
C SER A 284 -8.40 -18.75 -22.82
N CYS A 285 -7.71 -17.65 -22.55
CA CYS A 285 -6.55 -17.21 -23.33
C CYS A 285 -5.53 -16.49 -22.45
N ASP A 286 -4.28 -16.46 -22.87
CA ASP A 286 -3.24 -15.75 -22.15
C ASP A 286 -3.25 -14.25 -22.43
N ASN A 287 -2.85 -13.46 -21.45
CA ASN A 287 -2.73 -11.99 -21.58
C ASN A 287 -1.80 -11.57 -22.76
N VAL A 288 -0.76 -12.36 -23.02
CA VAL A 288 0.17 -12.12 -24.15
C VAL A 288 -0.56 -12.18 -25.48
N THR A 289 -1.48 -13.14 -25.64
CA THR A 289 -2.30 -13.31 -26.86
C THR A 289 -3.22 -12.10 -27.07
N ILE A 290 -3.88 -11.64 -26.02
CA ILE A 290 -4.73 -10.43 -26.08
C ILE A 290 -3.91 -9.19 -26.44
N THR A 291 -2.72 -9.04 -25.87
CA THR A 291 -1.83 -7.90 -26.17
C THR A 291 -1.39 -7.91 -27.64
N LYS A 292 -1.09 -9.09 -28.20
CA LYS A 292 -0.77 -9.26 -29.63
C LYS A 292 -1.97 -8.90 -30.51
N ALA A 293 -3.16 -9.37 -30.17
CA ALA A 293 -4.40 -9.07 -30.89
C ALA A 293 -4.62 -7.56 -31.03
N VAL A 294 -4.49 -6.84 -29.92
CA VAL A 294 -4.67 -5.38 -29.92
C VAL A 294 -3.58 -4.67 -30.72
N THR A 295 -2.32 -5.06 -30.55
CA THR A 295 -1.20 -4.45 -31.27
C THR A 295 -1.39 -4.60 -32.78
N LYS A 296 -1.76 -5.80 -33.25
CA LYS A 296 -2.06 -6.07 -34.66
C LYS A 296 -3.21 -5.19 -35.17
N PHE A 297 -4.28 -5.07 -34.40
CA PHE A 297 -5.44 -4.24 -34.75
C PHE A 297 -5.09 -2.75 -34.83
N VAL A 298 -4.29 -2.25 -33.89
CA VAL A 298 -3.86 -0.85 -33.87
C VAL A 298 -2.94 -0.55 -35.06
N ASP A 299 -2.00 -1.44 -35.38
CA ASP A 299 -1.10 -1.25 -36.51
C ASP A 299 -1.85 -1.28 -37.86
N LYS A 300 -2.91 -2.11 -37.96
CA LYS A 300 -3.79 -2.17 -39.13
C LYS A 300 -4.64 -0.90 -39.30
N ASN A 301 -5.30 -0.45 -38.24
CA ASN A 301 -6.27 0.66 -38.32
C ASN A 301 -5.65 2.05 -38.19
N TYR A 302 -4.45 2.13 -37.60
CA TYR A 302 -3.70 3.37 -37.43
C TYR A 302 -2.30 3.15 -38.00
N PRO A 303 -2.06 3.38 -39.30
CA PRO A 303 -0.73 3.22 -39.89
C PRO A 303 0.27 4.26 -39.34
N LYS A 304 1.59 3.99 -39.44
CA LYS A 304 2.63 4.88 -38.89
C LYS A 304 2.45 6.31 -39.42
N GLY A 305 2.52 7.30 -38.54
CA GLY A 305 2.33 8.72 -38.87
C GLY A 305 0.88 9.21 -38.82
N SER A 306 -0.14 8.33 -38.79
CA SER A 306 -1.56 8.75 -38.71
C SER A 306 -1.97 9.31 -37.34
N ILE A 307 -1.28 8.89 -36.28
CA ILE A 307 -1.49 9.33 -34.90
C ILE A 307 -0.14 9.55 -34.23
N SER A 308 -0.13 10.37 -33.17
CA SER A 308 1.09 10.61 -32.39
C SER A 308 1.61 9.31 -31.76
N TRP A 309 2.93 9.26 -31.54
CA TRP A 309 3.58 8.11 -30.90
C TRP A 309 2.96 7.80 -29.52
N PHE A 310 2.64 8.83 -28.73
CA PHE A 310 2.00 8.68 -27.42
C PHE A 310 0.60 8.08 -27.52
N GLU A 311 -0.22 8.51 -28.49
CA GLU A 311 -1.56 7.99 -28.70
C GLU A 311 -1.52 6.52 -29.17
N ARG A 312 -0.56 6.15 -30.03
CA ARG A 312 -0.32 4.76 -30.42
C ARG A 312 0.11 3.91 -29.22
N TYR A 313 1.09 4.37 -28.45
CA TYR A 313 1.56 3.70 -27.25
C TYR A 313 0.40 3.40 -26.29
N ARG A 314 -0.45 4.39 -26.05
CA ARG A 314 -1.63 4.26 -25.19
C ARG A 314 -2.62 3.20 -25.71
N ARG A 315 -2.87 3.14 -27.01
CA ARG A 315 -3.81 2.15 -27.61
C ARG A 315 -3.28 0.72 -27.54
N ASN A 316 -1.97 0.52 -27.64
CA ASN A 316 -1.34 -0.80 -27.52
C ASN A 316 -1.31 -1.32 -26.08
N ARG A 317 -1.35 -0.44 -25.08
CA ARG A 317 -1.22 -0.79 -23.65
C ARG A 317 -2.57 -0.95 -22.95
N VAL A 318 -3.33 -1.96 -23.35
CA VAL A 318 -4.73 -2.15 -22.89
C VAL A 318 -4.89 -2.46 -21.41
N PHE A 319 -3.91 -3.13 -20.82
CA PHE A 319 -3.89 -3.52 -19.41
C PHE A 319 -3.02 -2.62 -18.54
N ASP A 320 -2.39 -1.58 -19.11
CA ASP A 320 -1.62 -0.61 -18.33
C ASP A 320 -2.48 0.58 -17.92
N TYR A 321 -1.94 1.38 -17.01
CA TYR A 321 -2.58 2.52 -16.34
C TYR A 321 -3.19 3.59 -17.30
N LEU A 322 -2.70 3.69 -18.54
CA LEU A 322 -3.05 4.75 -19.49
C LEU A 322 -4.19 4.36 -20.45
N LYS A 323 -5.39 4.84 -20.11
CA LYS A 323 -6.66 4.92 -20.85
C LYS A 323 -7.21 3.61 -21.43
N THR A 324 -8.39 3.28 -20.90
CA THR A 324 -9.25 2.21 -21.38
C THR A 324 -10.11 2.64 -22.57
N THR A 325 -9.64 2.57 -23.82
CA THR A 325 -10.56 2.65 -24.97
C THR A 325 -11.22 1.28 -25.18
N LYS A 326 -12.55 1.22 -25.09
CA LYS A 326 -13.31 0.01 -25.47
C LYS A 326 -13.40 -0.16 -26.99
N VAL A 327 -13.25 0.97 -27.71
CA VAL A 327 -13.43 1.10 -29.15
C VAL A 327 -12.54 0.12 -29.92
N ASP A 328 -11.25 0.05 -29.60
CA ASP A 328 -10.33 -0.83 -30.33
C ASP A 328 -10.28 -2.24 -29.71
N PHE A 329 -10.58 -2.38 -28.42
CA PHE A 329 -10.31 -3.60 -27.65
C PHE A 329 -11.18 -4.79 -28.06
N ILE A 330 -12.52 -4.63 -28.05
CA ILE A 330 -13.43 -5.73 -28.36
C ILE A 330 -13.29 -6.18 -29.83
N PRO A 331 -13.26 -5.25 -30.81
CA PRO A 331 -13.07 -5.63 -32.21
C PRO A 331 -11.74 -6.35 -32.45
N ALA A 332 -10.64 -5.88 -31.84
CA ALA A 332 -9.33 -6.52 -31.97
C ALA A 332 -9.34 -7.97 -31.51
N VAL A 333 -9.99 -8.25 -30.38
CA VAL A 333 -10.05 -9.60 -29.81
C VAL A 333 -10.92 -10.51 -30.65
N LEU A 334 -12.07 -10.03 -31.13
CA LEU A 334 -12.97 -10.81 -31.98
C LEU A 334 -12.32 -11.17 -33.32
N GLU A 335 -11.69 -10.20 -33.99
CA GLU A 335 -10.97 -10.43 -35.25
C GLU A 335 -9.85 -11.45 -35.05
N PHE A 336 -9.05 -11.30 -33.99
CA PHE A 336 -7.95 -12.21 -33.71
C PHE A 336 -8.41 -13.62 -33.31
N TYR A 337 -9.54 -13.73 -32.60
CA TYR A 337 -10.18 -15.00 -32.26
C TYR A 337 -10.61 -15.78 -33.50
N GLN A 338 -11.22 -15.09 -34.47
CA GLN A 338 -11.64 -15.69 -35.74
C GLN A 338 -10.45 -16.19 -36.56
N GLU A 339 -9.36 -15.44 -36.57
CA GLU A 339 -8.13 -15.82 -37.30
C GLU A 339 -7.35 -16.96 -36.61
N ASN A 340 -7.35 -17.01 -35.27
CA ASN A 340 -6.49 -17.91 -34.49
C ASN A 340 -7.24 -18.68 -33.40
N PRO A 341 -8.27 -19.47 -33.74
CA PRO A 341 -9.14 -20.12 -32.75
C PRO A 341 -8.39 -21.11 -31.83
N HIS A 342 -7.30 -21.72 -32.32
CA HIS A 342 -6.49 -22.67 -31.58
C HIS A 342 -5.77 -22.07 -30.35
N LEU A 343 -5.62 -20.74 -30.27
CA LEU A 343 -5.03 -20.05 -29.12
C LEU A 343 -6.03 -19.82 -27.97
N PHE A 344 -7.28 -20.23 -28.15
CA PHE A 344 -8.38 -20.03 -27.19
C PHE A 344 -8.91 -21.39 -26.74
N ILE A 345 -8.56 -21.77 -25.52
CA ILE A 345 -8.75 -23.13 -25.00
C ILE A 345 -10.06 -23.17 -24.21
N PRO A 346 -10.95 -24.16 -24.39
CA PRO A 346 -12.15 -24.27 -23.56
C PRO A 346 -11.82 -24.30 -22.06
N VAL A 347 -12.62 -23.57 -21.26
CA VAL A 347 -12.47 -23.49 -19.79
C VAL A 347 -12.75 -24.85 -19.14
N ILE A 348 -13.76 -25.55 -19.66
CA ILE A 348 -14.10 -26.93 -19.30
C ILE A 348 -13.98 -27.76 -20.57
N SER A 349 -13.24 -28.86 -20.50
CA SER A 349 -13.18 -29.83 -21.60
C SER A 349 -14.57 -30.42 -21.83
N ASN A 350 -15.01 -30.44 -23.10
CA ASN A 350 -16.12 -31.31 -23.49
C ASN A 350 -15.58 -32.75 -23.43
N GLN A 351 -15.53 -33.36 -22.25
CA GLN A 351 -15.51 -34.81 -22.21
C GLN A 351 -16.87 -35.28 -22.71
N VAL A 352 -16.83 -35.81 -23.92
CA VAL A 352 -17.82 -36.72 -24.49
C VAL A 352 -18.01 -37.85 -23.48
N ASP A 353 -19.26 -38.17 -23.16
CA ASP A 353 -19.65 -39.37 -22.46
C ASP A 353 -18.89 -40.57 -23.06
N PHE A 354 -17.97 -41.16 -22.30
CA PHE A 354 -17.60 -42.54 -22.57
C PHE A 354 -18.74 -43.38 -22.00
N GLU A 355 -19.45 -43.99 -22.92
CA GLU A 355 -20.58 -44.89 -22.72
C GLU A 355 -20.43 -45.75 -21.47
N SER A 356 -21.53 -45.81 -20.72
CA SER A 356 -21.89 -46.97 -19.94
C SER A 356 -21.79 -48.22 -20.82
N ASN A 357 -20.72 -48.99 -20.67
CA ASN A 357 -20.80 -50.43 -20.82
C ASN A 357 -20.38 -51.01 -19.48
N GLY A 358 -21.36 -51.55 -18.76
CA GLY A 358 -21.11 -52.28 -17.55
C GLY A 358 -20.24 -53.49 -17.85
N GLU A 359 -19.20 -53.66 -17.06
CA GLU A 359 -18.95 -54.91 -16.34
C GLU A 359 -17.97 -54.62 -15.19
N ASN A 360 -18.22 -55.32 -14.09
CA ASN A 360 -17.52 -55.25 -12.82
C ASN A 360 -15.99 -55.24 -12.99
N ASP A 361 -15.26 -54.41 -12.22
CA ASP A 361 -14.58 -54.95 -11.04
C ASP A 361 -13.99 -53.85 -10.14
N SER A 362 -13.83 -54.28 -8.89
CA SER A 362 -13.28 -53.69 -7.68
C SER A 362 -12.02 -52.79 -7.76
N ASP A 363 -11.91 -51.93 -6.73
CA ASP A 363 -10.71 -51.26 -6.21
C ASP A 363 -9.97 -50.27 -7.12
N VAL A 364 -10.06 -48.97 -6.79
CA VAL A 364 -8.90 -48.14 -6.36
C VAL A 364 -9.44 -46.93 -5.57
N THR A 365 -9.50 -47.07 -4.25
CA THR A 365 -9.19 -45.96 -3.33
C THR A 365 -7.75 -45.52 -3.58
N ASN A 366 -7.54 -44.26 -3.99
CA ASN A 366 -6.41 -43.38 -3.64
C ASN A 366 -6.25 -42.29 -4.71
N LEU A 367 -6.50 -41.03 -4.34
CA LEU A 367 -5.69 -39.84 -4.69
C LEU A 367 -6.43 -38.55 -4.28
N ILE A 368 -6.56 -38.33 -2.97
CA ILE A 368 -6.52 -36.98 -2.38
C ILE A 368 -5.73 -37.12 -1.07
N ASN A 369 -4.46 -36.71 -1.12
CA ASN A 369 -3.73 -36.11 -0.01
C ASN A 369 -2.89 -34.98 -0.61
#